data_AF-A0A168LS33-F1
#
_entry.id   AF-A0A168LS33-F1
#
_cell.length_a   1.000
_cell.length_b   1.000
_cell.length_c   1.000
_cell.angle_alpha   90.00
_cell.angle_beta   90.00
_cell.angle_gamma   90.00
#
_symmetry.space_group_name_H-M   'P 1'
#
loop_
_entity.id
_entity.type
_entity.pdbx_description
1 polymer ?
#
loop_
_entity_poly.entity_id
_entity_poly.type
_entity_poly.pdbx_seq_one_letter_code
_entity_poly.pdbx_strand_id
1 'polypeptide(L)'
;MADIDTKKKQTSADDFEDDFVEEEAIIYSDNEAAISDDEGTSAPLKRKPEAVSQDNAEEPQKKKKKKQPKKKRGPTNPFDTINIWQENATVQAEYLQDRQKLALPKLSAVELEEQTLPESQLVNNDNFKQEHTLEALPNYVKFGVAGHKKLAKKPTVLASPVALIVTHSAIRAVDLCRALKEFASTAKIAKLFAKHFKIEDQIWFLEHESIHMGVGTPNRLQALVEQGHLKLDNLELLVIDTERNPKKFNIFDLQEVRTDLFQFLGKHISPLMKDGKTKIGLF
;
A
#
# COMPACT_ATOMS: atom_id res chain seq x y z
N MET A 1 -41.57 -60.33 18.60
CA MET A 1 -40.81 -61.27 19.47
C MET A 1 -39.36 -60.86 19.39
N ALA A 2 -38.74 -60.75 20.56
CA ALA A 2 -37.47 -60.10 20.84
C ALA A 2 -36.24 -60.99 20.57
N ASP A 3 -35.08 -60.42 20.93
CA ASP A 3 -33.70 -60.96 21.09
C ASP A 3 -32.80 -60.81 19.86
N ILE A 4 -31.87 -59.85 19.76
CA ILE A 4 -30.74 -59.35 20.61
C ILE A 4 -29.52 -60.30 20.63
N ASP A 5 -28.35 -59.67 20.46
CA ASP A 5 -26.96 -60.10 20.71
C ASP A 5 -26.18 -60.82 19.58
N THR A 6 -24.90 -60.54 19.29
CA THR A 6 -23.90 -59.61 19.86
C THR A 6 -22.74 -59.39 18.86
N LYS A 7 -22.19 -58.16 18.86
CA LYS A 7 -20.77 -57.77 18.69
C LYS A 7 -19.83 -58.55 17.74
N LYS A 8 -19.31 -57.83 16.73
CA LYS A 8 -17.89 -57.41 16.74
C LYS A 8 -17.65 -56.20 15.83
N LYS A 9 -17.47 -55.05 16.49
CA LYS A 9 -17.01 -53.78 15.96
C LYS A 9 -15.51 -53.93 15.68
N GLN A 10 -15.09 -53.75 14.44
CA GLN A 10 -13.67 -53.64 14.12
C GLN A 10 -13.24 -52.22 14.51
N THR A 11 -12.44 -52.17 15.57
CA THR A 11 -11.72 -50.98 16.03
C THR A 11 -10.56 -50.73 15.08
N SER A 12 -10.62 -49.67 14.27
CA SER A 12 -9.42 -48.98 13.81
C SER A 12 -9.01 -48.03 14.92
N ALA A 13 -7.89 -48.34 15.56
CA ALA A 13 -7.28 -47.51 16.58
C ALA A 13 -6.56 -46.33 15.92
N ASP A 14 -6.88 -45.17 16.48
CA ASP A 14 -6.08 -44.00 16.79
C ASP A 14 -5.16 -43.41 15.70
N ASP A 15 -5.44 -42.21 15.19
CA ASP A 15 -5.66 -40.93 15.89
C ASP A 15 -4.33 -40.25 16.25
N PHE A 16 -3.93 -39.35 15.35
CA PHE A 16 -3.22 -38.14 15.71
C PHE A 16 -4.01 -36.99 15.10
N GLU A 17 -5.00 -36.53 15.86
CA GLU A 17 -5.46 -35.16 15.97
C GLU A 17 -4.37 -34.15 15.55
N ASP A 18 -4.56 -33.50 14.39
CA ASP A 18 -4.09 -32.14 14.20
C ASP A 18 -5.33 -31.26 14.27
N ASP A 19 -5.62 -30.89 15.51
CA ASP A 19 -6.67 -29.99 15.95
C ASP A 19 -6.32 -28.56 15.49
N PHE A 20 -6.42 -28.31 14.18
CA PHE A 20 -6.27 -26.96 13.64
C PHE A 20 -7.62 -26.26 13.73
N VAL A 21 -7.85 -25.62 14.88
CA VAL A 21 -8.98 -24.75 15.13
C VAL A 21 -9.05 -23.68 14.02
N GLU A 22 -10.08 -23.79 13.18
CA GLU A 22 -10.57 -22.69 12.36
C GLU A 22 -11.10 -21.59 13.30
N GLU A 23 -10.23 -20.66 13.69
CA GLU A 23 -10.69 -19.39 14.21
C GLU A 23 -11.16 -18.53 13.05
N GLU A 24 -12.49 -18.39 12.98
CA GLU A 24 -13.26 -17.50 12.14
C GLU A 24 -12.57 -16.15 11.93
N ALA A 25 -12.03 -15.94 10.73
CA ALA A 25 -11.74 -14.61 10.21
C ALA A 25 -13.07 -13.94 9.78
N ILE A 26 -13.98 -13.72 10.73
CA ILE A 26 -15.11 -12.82 10.58
C ILE A 26 -14.86 -11.64 11.51
N ILE A 27 -14.22 -10.60 10.98
CA ILE A 27 -14.35 -9.26 11.55
C ILE A 27 -14.91 -8.36 10.45
N TYR A 28 -16.24 -8.46 10.28
CA TYR A 28 -17.04 -7.36 9.77
C TYR A 28 -17.50 -6.52 10.96
N SER A 29 -17.58 -5.20 10.75
CA SER A 29 -17.75 -4.16 11.76
C SER A 29 -18.81 -4.45 12.82
N ASP A 30 -18.45 -4.28 14.10
CA ASP A 30 -19.41 -3.88 15.12
C ASP A 30 -18.81 -2.85 16.09
N ASN A 31 -19.69 -2.00 16.59
CA ASN A 31 -19.48 -0.71 17.22
C ASN A 31 -19.74 -0.85 18.74
N GLU A 32 -18.78 -0.47 19.60
CA GLU A 32 -18.93 0.22 20.91
C GLU A 32 -17.91 -0.13 22.01
N ALA A 33 -17.54 0.97 22.70
CA ALA A 33 -17.27 1.19 24.12
C ALA A 33 -15.98 0.70 24.80
N ALA A 34 -15.37 1.69 25.45
CA ALA A 34 -14.10 1.72 26.15
C ALA A 34 -14.14 1.05 27.53
N ILE A 35 -13.00 0.49 27.94
CA ILE A 35 -12.58 0.44 29.35
C ILE A 35 -11.08 0.76 29.42
N SER A 36 -10.77 1.77 30.23
CA SER A 36 -9.46 2.19 30.69
C SER A 36 -8.85 1.17 31.65
N ASP A 37 -7.53 1.17 31.83
CA ASP A 37 -6.94 1.43 33.14
C ASP A 37 -5.41 1.51 33.08
N ASP A 38 -4.90 2.12 34.12
CA ASP A 38 -3.77 3.04 34.20
C ASP A 38 -2.56 2.44 34.96
N GLU A 39 -1.42 3.08 34.74
CA GLU A 39 -0.19 3.20 35.54
C GLU A 39 0.62 2.00 36.09
N GLY A 40 1.96 2.19 36.08
CA GLY A 40 2.88 1.44 36.95
C GLY A 40 4.36 1.42 36.54
N THR A 41 5.08 2.54 36.69
CA THR A 41 6.55 2.64 36.58
C THR A 41 7.31 2.01 37.76
N SER A 42 8.48 1.38 37.55
CA SER A 42 9.71 1.59 38.38
C SER A 42 10.93 0.80 37.86
N ALA A 43 12.12 1.22 38.30
CA ALA A 43 13.42 1.18 37.61
C ALA A 43 14.39 0.06 38.08
N PRO A 44 15.67 -0.01 37.61
CA PRO A 44 16.48 -1.23 37.47
C PRO A 44 17.50 -1.50 38.60
N LEU A 45 17.97 -2.76 38.70
CA LEU A 45 19.08 -3.18 39.56
C LEU A 45 20.36 -3.51 38.77
N LYS A 46 21.45 -2.86 39.18
CA LYS A 46 22.85 -3.01 38.74
C LYS A 46 23.50 -4.28 39.28
N ARG A 47 24.48 -4.85 38.55
CA ARG A 47 25.75 -5.38 39.08
C ARG A 47 26.83 -5.44 37.98
N LYS A 48 28.06 -5.16 38.37
CA LYS A 48 29.32 -5.00 37.61
C LYS A 48 30.45 -5.55 38.54
N PRO A 49 31.74 -5.62 38.14
CA PRO A 49 32.43 -6.66 37.37
C PRO A 49 33.66 -7.27 38.10
N GLU A 50 34.29 -8.31 37.53
CA GLU A 50 35.70 -8.72 37.79
C GLU A 50 36.31 -9.10 36.41
N ALA A 51 37.36 -8.49 35.85
CA ALA A 51 38.76 -8.24 36.27
C ALA A 51 39.71 -9.40 35.95
N VAL A 52 40.49 -9.30 34.85
CA VAL A 52 41.90 -9.77 34.73
C VAL A 52 42.62 -8.94 33.66
N SER A 53 43.85 -8.52 33.95
CA SER A 53 44.74 -7.73 33.07
C SER A 53 46.17 -8.31 33.03
N GLN A 54 46.87 -8.01 31.91
CA GLN A 54 48.34 -8.01 31.64
C GLN A 54 49.02 -9.36 31.34
N ASP A 55 49.93 -9.54 30.37
CA ASP A 55 50.91 -8.61 29.73
C ASP A 55 51.40 -9.01 28.32
N ASN A 56 51.79 -7.96 27.56
CA ASN A 56 52.88 -7.75 26.57
C ASN A 56 53.19 -8.59 25.30
N ALA A 57 53.17 -7.83 24.18
CA ALA A 57 54.18 -7.64 23.11
C ALA A 57 54.41 -8.69 22.00
N GLU A 58 54.00 -8.34 20.77
CA GLU A 58 54.88 -8.21 19.57
C GLU A 58 54.05 -7.72 18.34
N GLU A 59 54.49 -6.64 17.66
CA GLU A 59 53.90 -6.14 16.39
C GLU A 59 54.32 -7.03 15.20
N PRO A 60 53.48 -7.14 14.14
CA PRO A 60 53.89 -6.47 12.90
C PRO A 60 52.74 -5.87 12.03
N GLN A 61 53.02 -4.65 11.57
CA GLN A 61 52.77 -4.09 10.21
C GLN A 61 51.32 -3.79 9.74
N LYS A 62 51.03 -2.47 9.77
CA LYS A 62 49.94 -1.77 9.08
C LYS A 62 49.93 -2.02 7.56
N LYS A 63 49.00 -2.85 7.07
CA LYS A 63 48.56 -2.79 5.66
C LYS A 63 47.63 -1.60 5.46
N LYS A 64 48.15 -0.50 4.89
CA LYS A 64 47.35 0.64 4.39
C LYS A 64 46.36 0.13 3.33
N LYS A 65 45.07 0.02 3.68
CA LYS A 65 43.99 -0.16 2.70
C LYS A 65 44.01 1.03 1.72
N LYS A 66 44.33 0.77 0.45
CA LYS A 66 44.17 1.73 -0.65
C LYS A 66 42.72 2.22 -0.63
N LYS A 67 42.51 3.52 -0.37
CA LYS A 67 41.21 4.17 -0.57
C LYS A 67 40.85 4.03 -2.04
N GLN A 68 39.84 3.21 -2.33
CA GLN A 68 39.24 3.19 -3.66
C GLN A 68 38.74 4.61 -3.98
N PRO A 69 38.99 5.14 -5.19
CA PRO A 69 38.48 6.44 -5.57
C PRO A 69 36.95 6.39 -5.54
N LYS A 70 36.33 7.29 -4.76
CA LYS A 70 34.88 7.51 -4.82
C LYS A 70 34.53 7.76 -6.28
N LYS A 71 33.79 6.84 -6.91
CA LYS A 71 33.20 7.07 -8.24
C LYS A 71 32.52 8.43 -8.18
N LYS A 72 32.92 9.35 -9.06
CA LYS A 72 32.22 10.63 -9.24
C LYS A 72 30.76 10.27 -9.45
N ARG A 73 29.89 10.70 -8.52
CA ARG A 73 28.45 10.57 -8.68
C ARG A 73 28.13 11.20 -10.03
N GLY A 74 27.42 10.46 -10.87
CA GLY A 74 26.91 11.00 -12.14
C GLY A 74 26.05 12.24 -11.88
N PRO A 75 25.60 12.93 -12.94
CA PRO A 75 24.63 14.02 -12.78
C PRO A 75 23.50 13.52 -11.87
N THR A 76 23.31 14.22 -10.75
CA THR A 76 22.27 13.87 -9.78
C THR A 76 20.96 14.19 -10.47
N ASN A 77 20.05 13.21 -10.59
CA ASN A 77 18.76 13.49 -11.23
C ASN A 77 18.09 14.60 -10.39
N PRO A 78 17.59 15.69 -11.00
CA PRO A 78 16.97 16.79 -10.27
C PRO A 78 15.85 16.34 -9.32
N PHE A 79 15.25 15.19 -9.61
CA PHE A 79 14.19 14.58 -8.83
C PHE A 79 14.66 13.67 -7.67
N ASP A 80 15.96 13.44 -7.49
CA ASP A 80 16.47 12.52 -6.45
C ASP A 80 16.30 13.07 -5.02
N THR A 81 16.19 14.39 -4.86
CA THR A 81 16.12 15.06 -3.55
C THR A 81 14.81 15.79 -3.30
N ILE A 82 13.86 15.71 -4.22
CA ILE A 82 12.62 16.46 -4.17
C ILE A 82 11.59 15.74 -3.28
N ASN A 83 10.77 16.53 -2.57
CA ASN A 83 9.57 16.02 -1.92
C ASN A 83 8.39 16.24 -2.87
N ILE A 84 8.17 15.29 -3.78
CA ILE A 84 7.31 15.51 -4.95
C ILE A 84 5.86 15.89 -4.60
N TRP A 85 5.38 15.46 -3.44
CA TRP A 85 4.06 15.82 -2.93
C TRP A 85 3.87 17.34 -2.73
N GLN A 86 4.93 18.07 -2.35
CA GLN A 86 4.87 19.52 -2.06
C GLN A 86 5.08 20.39 -3.29
N GLU A 87 5.38 19.78 -4.43
CA GLU A 87 5.66 20.50 -5.67
C GLU A 87 4.37 20.83 -6.43
N ASN A 88 4.45 21.85 -7.29
CA ASN A 88 3.34 22.22 -8.15
C ASN A 88 3.06 21.16 -9.23
N ALA A 89 1.87 21.23 -9.85
CA ALA A 89 1.42 20.25 -10.85
C ALA A 89 2.38 20.08 -12.04
N THR A 90 3.04 21.16 -12.48
CA THR A 90 4.00 21.10 -13.59
C THR A 90 5.20 20.23 -13.23
N VAL A 91 5.81 20.46 -12.06
CA VAL A 91 6.94 19.66 -11.57
C VAL A 91 6.52 18.22 -11.29
N GLN A 92 5.31 18.01 -10.76
CA GLN A 92 4.75 16.67 -10.56
C GLN A 92 4.57 15.91 -11.90
N ALA A 93 4.09 16.59 -12.94
CA ALA A 93 3.93 15.99 -14.26
C ALA A 93 5.29 15.60 -14.88
N GLU A 94 6.29 16.48 -14.81
CA GLU A 94 7.65 16.19 -15.29
C GLU A 94 8.29 15.03 -14.52
N TYR A 95 8.11 14.98 -13.20
CA TYR A 95 8.57 13.88 -12.37
C TYR A 95 7.93 12.56 -12.76
N LEU A 96 6.60 12.52 -12.96
CA LEU A 96 5.90 11.30 -13.37
C LEU A 96 6.37 10.82 -14.74
N GLN A 97 6.63 11.72 -15.69
CA GLN A 97 7.19 11.37 -17.00
C GLN A 97 8.61 10.80 -16.89
N ASP A 98 9.48 11.39 -16.05
CA ASP A 98 10.81 10.85 -15.77
C ASP A 98 10.71 9.43 -15.20
N ARG A 99 9.87 9.24 -14.18
CA ARG A 99 9.67 7.94 -13.55
C ARG A 99 9.05 6.92 -14.51
N GLN A 100 8.15 7.33 -15.41
CA GLN A 100 7.58 6.46 -16.44
C GLN A 100 8.66 5.91 -17.40
N LYS A 101 9.58 6.78 -17.86
CA LYS A 101 10.70 6.38 -18.73
C LYS A 101 11.62 5.37 -18.04
N LEU A 102 11.87 5.55 -16.74
CA LEU A 102 12.65 4.61 -15.93
C LEU A 102 11.89 3.29 -15.67
N ALA A 103 10.56 3.33 -15.62
CA ALA A 103 9.71 2.17 -15.41
C ALA A 103 9.62 1.27 -16.65
N LEU A 104 9.48 1.89 -17.83
CA LEU A 104 9.12 1.22 -19.08
C LEU A 104 10.17 1.47 -20.18
N PRO A 105 11.46 1.09 -19.97
CA PRO A 105 12.54 1.39 -20.91
C PRO A 105 12.42 0.68 -22.27
N LYS A 106 11.50 -0.28 -22.39
CA LYS A 106 11.24 -1.04 -23.62
C LYS A 106 10.18 -0.38 -24.51
N LEU A 107 9.40 0.57 -24.00
CA LEU A 107 8.40 1.27 -24.79
C LEU A 107 9.08 2.34 -25.66
N SER A 108 8.59 2.48 -26.87
CA SER A 108 8.97 3.55 -27.79
C SER A 108 8.49 4.91 -27.28
N ALA A 109 9.04 5.99 -27.85
CA ALA A 109 8.61 7.34 -27.51
C ALA A 109 7.11 7.58 -27.77
N VAL A 110 6.58 6.98 -28.85
CA VAL A 110 5.15 7.09 -29.21
C VAL A 110 4.27 6.36 -28.20
N GLU A 111 4.65 5.14 -27.80
CA GLU A 111 3.88 4.39 -26.79
C GLU A 111 3.91 5.08 -25.42
N LEU A 112 5.02 5.72 -25.05
CA LEU A 112 5.10 6.52 -23.82
C LEU A 112 4.20 7.77 -23.89
N GLU A 113 4.12 8.43 -25.04
CA GLU A 113 3.23 9.58 -25.26
C GLU A 113 1.75 9.17 -25.19
N GLU A 114 1.40 8.02 -25.76
CA GLU A 114 0.06 7.43 -25.64
C GLU A 114 -0.33 7.11 -24.19
N GLN A 115 0.63 6.82 -23.32
CA GLN A 115 0.41 6.53 -21.90
C GLN A 115 0.70 7.73 -20.99
N THR A 116 0.87 8.92 -21.53
CA THR A 116 1.19 10.12 -20.74
C THR A 116 0.04 10.49 -19.80
N LEU A 117 0.38 10.95 -18.60
CA LEU A 117 -0.55 11.44 -17.59
C LEU A 117 -0.69 12.97 -17.75
N PRO A 118 -1.86 13.49 -18.15
CA PRO A 118 -2.02 14.92 -18.42
C PRO A 118 -1.93 15.75 -17.12
N GLU A 119 -1.12 16.80 -17.14
CA GLU A 119 -0.93 17.74 -16.02
C GLU A 119 -2.25 18.34 -15.52
N SER A 120 -3.18 18.63 -16.42
CA SER A 120 -4.50 19.20 -16.11
C SER A 120 -5.38 18.31 -15.22
N GLN A 121 -5.04 17.03 -15.09
CA GLN A 121 -5.73 16.06 -14.24
C GLN A 121 -4.92 15.68 -12.99
N LEU A 122 -3.86 16.43 -12.67
CA LEU A 122 -3.22 16.33 -11.38
C LEU A 122 -3.99 17.18 -10.35
N VAL A 123 -4.10 16.65 -9.13
CA VAL A 123 -4.62 17.42 -8.00
C VAL A 123 -3.63 18.51 -7.66
N ASN A 124 -4.09 19.76 -7.62
CA ASN A 124 -3.24 20.89 -7.22
C ASN A 124 -3.05 20.90 -5.70
N ASN A 125 -1.89 20.41 -5.25
CA ASN A 125 -1.54 20.32 -3.83
C ASN A 125 -1.27 21.68 -3.19
N ASP A 126 -1.04 22.77 -3.93
CA ASP A 126 -0.81 24.11 -3.37
C ASP A 126 -1.98 24.57 -2.48
N ASN A 127 -3.19 24.08 -2.77
CA ASN A 127 -4.40 24.43 -2.02
C ASN A 127 -4.66 23.52 -0.81
N PHE A 128 -3.88 22.44 -0.66
CA PHE A 128 -3.98 21.56 0.50
C PHE A 128 -2.94 21.98 1.55
N LYS A 129 -3.42 22.30 2.77
CA LYS A 129 -2.58 22.94 3.81
C LYS A 129 -2.19 22.04 4.98
N GLN A 130 -2.62 20.78 4.98
CA GLN A 130 -2.23 19.84 6.04
C GLN A 130 -0.92 19.13 5.65
N GLU A 131 -0.22 18.63 6.66
CA GLU A 131 1.02 17.89 6.49
C GLU A 131 0.79 16.53 5.82
N HIS A 132 1.85 15.96 5.27
CA HIS A 132 1.84 14.60 4.72
C HIS A 132 1.91 13.57 5.85
N THR A 133 0.74 13.23 6.40
CA THR A 133 0.63 12.22 7.46
C THR A 133 -0.58 11.32 7.25
N LEU A 134 -0.63 10.20 7.99
CA LEU A 134 -1.78 9.30 7.99
C LEU A 134 -3.07 9.99 8.46
N GLU A 135 -2.98 10.88 9.44
CA GLU A 135 -4.13 11.61 9.99
C GLU A 135 -4.72 12.60 8.97
N ALA A 136 -3.90 13.12 8.06
CA ALA A 136 -4.34 14.05 7.01
C ALA A 136 -4.90 13.33 5.77
N LEU A 137 -4.67 12.02 5.61
CA LEU A 137 -5.11 11.26 4.45
C LEU A 137 -6.63 11.36 4.20
N PRO A 138 -7.52 11.21 5.21
CA PRO A 138 -8.96 11.36 4.98
C PRO A 138 -9.32 12.74 4.42
N ASN A 139 -8.66 13.79 4.89
CA ASN A 139 -8.86 15.15 4.40
C ASN A 139 -8.35 15.32 2.98
N TYR A 140 -7.23 14.68 2.63
CA TYR A 140 -6.71 14.70 1.27
C TYR A 140 -7.64 14.00 0.28
N VAL A 141 -8.21 12.86 0.65
CA VAL A 141 -9.24 12.17 -0.17
C VAL A 141 -10.48 13.06 -0.36
N LYS A 142 -10.97 13.71 0.71
CA LYS A 142 -12.10 14.66 0.62
C LYS A 142 -11.77 15.86 -0.28
N PHE A 143 -10.52 16.30 -0.30
CA PHE A 143 -10.03 17.41 -1.11
C PHE A 143 -9.94 17.05 -2.61
N GLY A 144 -9.46 15.86 -2.94
CA GLY A 144 -9.27 15.43 -4.34
C GLY A 144 -10.56 15.00 -5.06
N VAL A 145 -11.58 14.53 -4.34
CA VAL A 145 -12.86 14.07 -4.92
C VAL A 145 -13.79 15.24 -5.22
N ALA A 146 -14.42 15.25 -6.39
CA ALA A 146 -15.38 16.27 -6.80
C ALA A 146 -16.72 16.12 -6.03
N GLY A 147 -16.73 16.64 -4.80
CA GLY A 147 -17.85 16.58 -3.88
C GLY A 147 -17.75 15.39 -2.92
N HIS A 148 -17.07 15.59 -1.79
CA HIS A 148 -16.82 14.57 -0.75
C HIS A 148 -18.08 13.82 -0.27
N LYS A 149 -19.29 14.37 -0.43
CA LYS A 149 -20.55 13.69 -0.12
C LYS A 149 -20.71 12.37 -0.89
N LYS A 150 -20.08 12.21 -2.06
CA LYS A 150 -20.07 10.96 -2.82
C LYS A 150 -19.38 9.81 -2.07
N LEU A 151 -18.41 10.11 -1.21
CA LEU A 151 -17.70 9.11 -0.40
C LEU A 151 -18.60 8.46 0.65
N ALA A 152 -19.73 9.09 1.00
CA ALA A 152 -20.72 8.57 1.96
C ALA A 152 -21.98 8.02 1.29
N LYS A 153 -22.11 8.15 -0.04
CA LYS A 153 -23.26 7.63 -0.79
C LYS A 153 -22.96 6.20 -1.22
N LYS A 154 -23.85 5.27 -0.85
CA LYS A 154 -23.74 3.87 -1.27
C LYS A 154 -23.63 3.79 -2.81
N PRO A 155 -22.55 3.19 -3.35
CA PRO A 155 -22.39 3.00 -4.78
C PRO A 155 -23.51 2.10 -5.31
N THR A 156 -24.02 2.44 -6.50
CA THR A 156 -25.00 1.63 -7.22
C THR A 156 -24.35 0.51 -8.02
N VAL A 157 -23.07 0.67 -8.36
CA VAL A 157 -22.27 -0.29 -9.14
C VAL A 157 -21.33 -1.04 -8.21
N LEU A 158 -21.34 -2.37 -8.30
CA LEU A 158 -20.42 -3.24 -7.56
C LEU A 158 -18.99 -3.04 -8.04
N ALA A 159 -18.03 -3.19 -7.12
CA ALA A 159 -16.60 -3.11 -7.41
C ALA A 159 -16.11 -1.85 -8.16
N SER A 160 -16.84 -0.73 -8.13
CA SER A 160 -16.46 0.51 -8.82
C SER A 160 -16.25 1.66 -7.82
N PRO A 161 -15.07 1.76 -7.19
CA PRO A 161 -14.80 2.76 -6.16
C PRO A 161 -14.71 4.17 -6.75
N VAL A 162 -15.00 5.17 -5.91
CA VAL A 162 -14.85 6.60 -6.23
C VAL A 162 -13.40 7.05 -6.03
N ALA A 163 -12.68 6.46 -5.07
CA ALA A 163 -11.27 6.73 -4.85
C ALA A 163 -10.45 5.45 -4.66
N LEU A 164 -9.26 5.44 -5.24
CA LEU A 164 -8.25 4.40 -5.02
C LEU A 164 -7.01 5.02 -4.39
N ILE A 165 -6.39 4.30 -3.45
CA ILE A 165 -5.12 4.66 -2.86
C ILE A 165 -4.13 3.56 -3.20
N VAL A 166 -3.03 3.91 -3.88
CA VAL A 166 -1.99 2.97 -4.29
C VAL A 166 -0.71 3.25 -3.53
N THR A 167 -0.10 2.20 -2.97
CA THR A 167 1.15 2.29 -2.20
C THR A 167 2.13 1.18 -2.56
N HIS A 168 3.38 1.35 -2.13
CA HIS A 168 4.50 0.47 -2.46
C HIS A 168 4.49 -0.88 -1.73
N SER A 169 3.75 -1.02 -0.62
CA SER A 169 3.76 -2.26 0.17
C SER A 169 2.44 -2.56 0.87
N ALA A 170 2.19 -3.84 1.10
CA ALA A 170 1.01 -4.29 1.83
C ALA A 170 1.01 -3.87 3.31
N ILE A 171 2.19 -3.68 3.93
CA ILE A 171 2.29 -3.16 5.29
C ILE A 171 1.77 -1.72 5.33
N ARG A 172 2.27 -0.87 4.43
CA ARG A 172 1.80 0.51 4.31
C ARG A 172 0.33 0.60 3.92
N ALA A 173 -0.16 -0.31 3.06
CA ALA A 173 -1.57 -0.38 2.70
C ALA A 173 -2.48 -0.65 3.92
N VAL A 174 -2.04 -1.46 4.89
CA VAL A 174 -2.78 -1.67 6.14
C VAL A 174 -2.87 -0.38 6.94
N ASP A 175 -1.80 0.41 7.02
CA ASP A 175 -1.81 1.68 7.76
C ASP A 175 -2.71 2.72 7.09
N LEU A 176 -2.69 2.81 5.76
CA LEU A 176 -3.60 3.65 4.98
C LEU A 176 -5.07 3.23 5.19
N CYS A 177 -5.37 1.93 5.19
CA CYS A 177 -6.71 1.43 5.53
C CYS A 177 -7.13 1.84 6.96
N ARG A 178 -6.21 1.85 7.93
CA ARG A 178 -6.50 2.28 9.30
C ARG A 178 -6.77 3.78 9.37
N ALA A 179 -6.00 4.60 8.66
CA ALA A 179 -6.22 6.04 8.57
C ALA A 179 -7.59 6.39 7.96
N LEU A 180 -8.01 5.64 6.94
CA LEU A 180 -9.32 5.83 6.30
C LEU A 180 -10.50 5.32 7.14
N LYS A 181 -10.29 4.73 8.32
CA LYS A 181 -11.39 4.26 9.19
C LYS A 181 -12.35 5.36 9.62
N GLU A 182 -11.97 6.63 9.55
CA GLU A 182 -12.90 7.75 9.76
C GLU A 182 -14.13 7.65 8.83
N PHE A 183 -13.97 7.08 7.64
CA PHE A 183 -15.06 6.84 6.71
C PHE A 183 -15.85 5.56 6.99
N ALA A 184 -15.41 4.67 7.89
CA ALA A 184 -15.96 3.31 8.02
C ALA A 184 -17.47 3.28 8.37
N SER A 185 -17.99 4.33 9.01
CA SER A 185 -19.42 4.48 9.31
C SER A 185 -20.28 4.77 8.08
N THR A 186 -19.67 5.25 6.98
CA THR A 186 -20.38 5.73 5.78
C THR A 186 -19.85 5.13 4.48
N ALA A 187 -18.68 4.50 4.50
CA ALA A 187 -17.95 4.05 3.33
C ALA A 187 -17.31 2.68 3.57
N LYS A 188 -17.40 1.82 2.55
CA LYS A 188 -16.73 0.51 2.51
C LYS A 188 -15.38 0.65 1.82
N ILE A 189 -14.31 0.26 2.53
CA ILE A 189 -12.92 0.35 2.08
C ILE A 189 -12.40 -1.06 1.77
N ALA A 190 -12.10 -1.31 0.50
CA ALA A 190 -11.57 -2.59 0.04
C ALA A 190 -10.06 -2.70 0.27
N LYS A 191 -9.60 -3.87 0.74
CA LYS A 191 -8.18 -4.21 0.85
C LYS A 191 -7.75 -4.95 -0.41
N LEU A 192 -6.95 -4.31 -1.26
CA LEU A 192 -6.58 -4.77 -2.59
C LEU A 192 -5.07 -5.06 -2.68
N PHE A 193 -4.56 -5.87 -1.75
CA PHE A 193 -3.15 -6.27 -1.64
C PHE A 193 -2.99 -7.71 -1.11
N ALA A 194 -1.83 -8.33 -1.29
CA ALA A 194 -1.65 -9.77 -1.09
C ALA A 194 -1.46 -10.26 0.37
N LYS A 195 -1.25 -9.36 1.34
CA LYS A 195 -0.92 -9.72 2.72
C LYS A 195 -2.11 -10.42 3.40
N HIS A 196 -2.05 -11.75 3.41
CA HIS A 196 -3.06 -12.68 3.94
C HIS A 196 -4.42 -12.65 3.22
N PHE A 197 -4.49 -12.10 2.01
CA PHE A 197 -5.68 -12.15 1.16
C PHE A 197 -5.34 -12.77 -0.18
N LYS A 198 -5.89 -13.95 -0.44
CA LYS A 198 -5.81 -14.58 -1.76
C LYS A 198 -6.59 -13.72 -2.76
N ILE A 199 -6.22 -13.81 -4.03
CA ILE A 199 -6.89 -12.98 -5.05
C ILE A 199 -8.34 -13.45 -5.23
N GLU A 200 -8.59 -14.75 -5.09
CA GLU A 200 -9.91 -15.38 -5.17
C GLU A 200 -10.87 -14.82 -4.11
N ASP A 201 -10.40 -14.62 -2.88
CA ASP A 201 -11.21 -14.03 -1.79
C ASP A 201 -11.58 -12.57 -2.10
N GLN A 202 -10.66 -11.82 -2.72
CA GLN A 202 -10.91 -10.44 -3.12
C GLN A 202 -11.86 -10.34 -4.31
N ILE A 203 -11.75 -11.26 -5.26
CA ILE A 203 -12.68 -11.38 -6.38
C ILE A 203 -14.09 -11.63 -5.84
N TRP A 204 -14.25 -12.63 -4.97
CA TRP A 204 -15.53 -12.93 -4.36
C TRP A 204 -16.09 -11.71 -3.62
N PHE A 205 -15.26 -11.02 -2.82
CA PHE A 205 -15.68 -9.80 -2.13
C PHE A 205 -16.16 -8.71 -3.10
N LEU A 206 -15.41 -8.42 -4.16
CA LEU A 206 -15.75 -7.38 -5.13
C LEU A 206 -17.03 -7.70 -5.92
N GLU A 207 -17.30 -8.97 -6.18
CA GLU A 207 -18.51 -9.41 -6.88
C GLU A 207 -19.78 -9.31 -6.03
N HIS A 208 -19.65 -9.31 -4.70
CA HIS A 208 -20.79 -9.29 -3.79
C HIS A 208 -20.99 -7.96 -3.07
N GLU A 209 -20.00 -7.06 -3.12
CA GLU A 209 -19.98 -5.84 -2.32
C GLU A 209 -19.76 -4.56 -3.13
N SER A 210 -20.55 -3.54 -2.81
CA SER A 210 -20.31 -2.17 -3.27
C SER A 210 -19.21 -1.53 -2.43
N ILE A 211 -18.14 -1.07 -3.08
CA ILE A 211 -17.00 -0.42 -2.41
C ILE A 211 -16.95 1.07 -2.76
N HIS A 212 -16.64 1.90 -1.78
CA HIS A 212 -16.52 3.35 -2.00
C HIS A 212 -15.08 3.71 -2.30
N MET A 213 -14.16 3.03 -1.61
CA MET A 213 -12.72 3.22 -1.76
C MET A 213 -12.00 1.89 -1.79
N GLY A 214 -10.81 1.87 -2.38
CA GLY A 214 -9.90 0.72 -2.32
C GLY A 214 -8.48 1.16 -2.00
N VAL A 215 -7.77 0.38 -1.21
CA VAL A 215 -6.36 0.59 -0.91
C VAL A 215 -5.58 -0.64 -1.35
N GLY A 216 -4.56 -0.46 -2.18
CA GLY A 216 -3.86 -1.58 -2.80
C GLY A 216 -2.42 -1.32 -3.21
N THR A 217 -1.80 -2.39 -3.69
CA THR A 217 -0.49 -2.35 -4.34
C THR A 217 -0.68 -2.42 -5.86
N PRO A 218 0.19 -1.78 -6.68
CA PRO A 218 0.02 -1.73 -8.14
C PRO A 218 -0.27 -3.09 -8.78
N ASN A 219 0.54 -4.10 -8.45
CA ASN A 219 0.41 -5.46 -8.95
C ASN A 219 -1.01 -6.04 -8.78
N ARG A 220 -1.59 -5.87 -7.59
CA ARG A 220 -2.91 -6.44 -7.25
C ARG A 220 -4.05 -5.64 -7.86
N LEU A 221 -3.93 -4.31 -7.89
CA LEU A 221 -4.91 -3.45 -8.57
C LEU A 221 -4.97 -3.80 -10.06
N GLN A 222 -3.81 -3.92 -10.72
CA GLN A 222 -3.74 -4.30 -12.12
C GLN A 222 -4.38 -5.67 -12.36
N ALA A 223 -4.02 -6.70 -11.57
CA ALA A 223 -4.60 -8.03 -11.73
C ALA A 223 -6.14 -8.04 -11.60
N LEU A 224 -6.69 -7.33 -10.62
CA LEU A 224 -8.14 -7.27 -10.41
C LEU A 224 -8.87 -6.51 -11.52
N VAL A 225 -8.27 -5.46 -12.08
CA VAL A 225 -8.84 -4.72 -13.23
C VAL A 225 -8.75 -5.56 -14.50
N GLU A 226 -7.61 -6.20 -14.77
CA GLU A 226 -7.41 -7.03 -15.96
C GLU A 226 -8.32 -8.26 -16.00
N GLN A 227 -8.64 -8.82 -14.83
CA GLN A 227 -9.62 -9.91 -14.71
C GLN A 227 -11.08 -9.42 -14.72
N GLY A 228 -11.31 -8.10 -14.70
CA GLY A 228 -12.65 -7.51 -14.75
C GLY A 228 -13.42 -7.49 -13.42
N HIS A 229 -12.75 -7.84 -12.31
CA HIS A 229 -13.37 -7.87 -10.98
C HIS A 229 -13.28 -6.52 -10.25
N LEU A 230 -12.35 -5.64 -10.63
CA LEU A 230 -12.33 -4.23 -10.19
C LEU A 230 -12.66 -3.32 -11.38
N LYS A 231 -13.76 -2.59 -11.25
CA LYS A 231 -14.24 -1.64 -12.25
C LYS A 231 -13.75 -0.24 -11.93
N LEU A 232 -13.47 0.56 -12.96
CA LEU A 232 -12.94 1.93 -12.79
C LEU A 232 -13.91 3.00 -13.31
N ASP A 233 -15.14 2.62 -13.66
CA ASP A 233 -16.14 3.48 -14.30
C ASP A 233 -16.49 4.73 -13.46
N ASN A 234 -16.51 4.59 -12.13
CA ASN A 234 -16.80 5.68 -11.19
C ASN A 234 -15.54 6.28 -10.54
N LEU A 235 -14.33 5.90 -10.98
CA LEU A 235 -13.10 6.37 -10.36
C LEU A 235 -12.91 7.87 -10.61
N GLU A 236 -12.97 8.68 -9.56
CA GLU A 236 -12.72 10.13 -9.64
C GLU A 236 -11.31 10.50 -9.19
N LEU A 237 -10.75 9.75 -8.23
CA LEU A 237 -9.46 10.05 -7.62
C LEU A 237 -8.60 8.80 -7.47
N LEU A 238 -7.37 8.86 -7.98
CA LEU A 238 -6.30 7.93 -7.62
C LEU A 238 -5.25 8.68 -6.79
N VAL A 239 -5.09 8.31 -5.54
CA VAL A 239 -4.03 8.81 -4.65
C VAL A 239 -2.82 7.90 -4.74
N ILE A 240 -1.67 8.44 -5.11
CA ILE A 240 -0.39 7.73 -5.08
C ILE A 240 0.32 8.10 -3.77
N ASP A 241 0.47 7.13 -2.86
CA ASP A 241 1.17 7.30 -1.59
C ASP A 241 2.68 7.48 -1.83
N THR A 242 3.19 8.67 -1.53
CA THR A 242 4.60 9.02 -1.74
C THR A 242 5.48 8.84 -0.51
N GLU A 243 4.90 8.29 0.57
CA GLU A 243 5.60 7.98 1.82
C GLU A 243 6.85 7.12 1.60
N ARG A 244 7.93 7.50 2.29
CA ARG A 244 9.20 6.79 2.22
C ARG A 244 9.27 5.75 3.33
N ASN A 245 9.60 4.52 2.97
CA ASN A 245 9.87 3.48 3.94
C ASN A 245 11.19 3.75 4.72
N PRO A 246 11.54 2.93 5.73
CA PRO A 246 12.77 3.12 6.51
C PRO A 246 14.07 3.12 5.70
N LYS A 247 14.05 2.56 4.48
CA LYS A 247 15.18 2.57 3.53
C LYS A 247 15.17 3.81 2.61
N LYS A 248 14.29 4.77 2.89
CA LYS A 248 14.06 6.02 2.15
C LYS A 248 13.51 5.84 0.74
N PHE A 249 12.91 4.69 0.45
CA PHE A 249 12.26 4.42 -0.83
C PHE A 249 10.76 4.69 -0.76
N ASN A 250 10.22 5.39 -1.75
CA ASN A 250 8.79 5.47 -2.01
C ASN A 250 8.38 4.56 -3.18
N ILE A 251 7.12 4.66 -3.60
CA ILE A 251 6.54 3.85 -4.68
C ILE A 251 7.24 4.02 -6.04
N PHE A 252 7.95 5.13 -6.27
CA PHE A 252 8.63 5.43 -7.52
C PHE A 252 10.09 4.96 -7.55
N ASP A 253 10.64 4.38 -6.48
CA ASP A 253 12.08 4.10 -6.40
C ASP A 253 12.44 2.67 -6.83
N LEU A 254 11.73 1.66 -6.31
CA LEU A 254 12.01 0.25 -6.62
C LEU A 254 11.52 -0.09 -8.03
N GLN A 255 12.40 -0.65 -8.88
CA GLN A 255 12.08 -0.92 -10.29
C GLN A 255 10.82 -1.76 -10.46
N GLU A 256 10.66 -2.85 -9.70
CA GLU A 256 9.51 -3.76 -9.81
C GLU A 256 8.20 -3.03 -9.49
N VAL A 257 8.13 -2.37 -8.33
CA VAL A 257 6.95 -1.60 -7.90
C VAL A 257 6.65 -0.45 -8.87
N ARG A 258 7.68 0.27 -9.32
CA ARG A 258 7.55 1.35 -10.30
C ARG A 258 7.03 0.82 -11.64
N THR A 259 7.51 -0.34 -12.08
CA THR A 259 7.07 -0.96 -13.34
C THR A 259 5.58 -1.31 -13.26
N ASP A 260 5.17 -2.01 -12.21
CA ASP A 260 3.76 -2.36 -12.00
C ASP A 260 2.88 -1.10 -11.87
N LEU A 261 3.37 -0.05 -11.20
CA LEU A 261 2.66 1.23 -11.11
C LEU A 261 2.44 1.84 -12.49
N PHE A 262 3.48 2.01 -13.30
CA PHE A 262 3.32 2.67 -14.60
C PHE A 262 2.62 1.81 -15.65
N GLN A 263 2.66 0.48 -15.54
CA GLN A 263 1.80 -0.40 -16.33
C GLN A 263 0.32 -0.17 -15.99
N PHE A 264 -0.01 -0.17 -14.70
CA PHE A 264 -1.37 0.12 -14.24
C PHE A 264 -1.82 1.53 -14.66
N LEU A 265 -1.01 2.55 -14.40
CA LEU A 265 -1.32 3.94 -14.73
C LEU A 265 -1.50 4.13 -16.24
N GLY A 266 -0.54 3.66 -17.06
CA GLY A 266 -0.57 3.85 -18.50
C GLY A 266 -1.74 3.15 -19.18
N LYS A 267 -2.01 1.89 -18.79
CA LYS A 267 -3.05 1.06 -19.43
C LYS A 267 -4.47 1.41 -18.97
N HIS A 268 -4.65 1.73 -17.69
CA HIS A 268 -6.00 1.82 -17.10
C HIS A 268 -6.38 3.22 -16.62
N ILE A 269 -5.42 4.07 -16.25
CA ILE A 269 -5.70 5.38 -15.64
C ILE A 269 -5.51 6.53 -16.63
N SER A 270 -4.47 6.49 -17.47
CA SER A 270 -4.22 7.51 -18.51
C SER A 270 -5.44 7.75 -19.40
N PRO A 271 -6.18 6.72 -19.88
CA PRO A 271 -7.40 6.95 -20.65
C PRO A 271 -8.48 7.71 -19.87
N LEU A 272 -8.68 7.38 -18.59
CA LEU A 272 -9.69 8.02 -17.73
C LEU A 272 -9.32 9.48 -17.41
N MET A 273 -8.02 9.77 -17.27
CA MET A 273 -7.53 11.14 -17.14
C MET A 273 -7.74 11.93 -18.43
N LYS A 274 -7.45 11.35 -19.60
CA LYS A 274 -7.65 12.02 -20.89
C LYS A 274 -9.13 12.37 -21.14
N ASP A 275 -10.04 11.51 -20.66
CA ASP A 275 -11.49 11.77 -20.65
C ASP A 275 -11.95 12.80 -19.60
N GLY A 276 -11.06 13.25 -18.71
CA GLY A 276 -11.37 14.18 -17.62
C GLY A 276 -12.20 13.57 -16.48
N LYS A 277 -12.30 12.24 -16.41
CA LYS A 277 -13.09 11.52 -15.40
C LYS A 277 -12.33 11.32 -14.09
N THR A 278 -11.02 11.10 -14.18
CA THR A 278 -10.17 10.73 -13.04
C THR A 278 -9.02 11.73 -12.87
N LYS A 279 -8.72 12.07 -11.62
CA LYS A 279 -7.52 12.83 -11.24
C LYS A 279 -6.52 11.96 -10.50
N ILE A 280 -5.24 12.30 -10.61
CA ILE A 280 -4.18 11.73 -9.77
C ILE A 280 -3.76 12.77 -8.72
N GLY A 281 -3.79 12.37 -7.46
CA GLY A 281 -3.17 13.12 -6.37
C GLY A 281 -1.90 12.41 -5.90
N LEU A 282 -0.79 13.13 -5.82
CA LEU A 282 0.38 12.65 -5.08
C LEU A 282 0.18 13.03 -3.63
N PHE A 283 0.20 12.05 -2.73
CA PHE A 283 0.14 12.26 -1.29
C PHE A 283 1.28 11.49 -0.65
#